data_AF-A0A2U1JUH1-F1
#
_entry.id   AF-A0A2U1JUH1-F1
#
_cell.length_a   1.000
_cell.length_b   1.000
_cell.length_c   1.000
_cell.angle_alpha   90.00
_cell.angle_beta   90.00
_cell.angle_gamma   90.00
#
_symmetry.space_group_name_H-M   'P 1'
#
loop_
_entity.id
_entity.type
_entity.pdbx_description
1 polymer ?
#
loop_
_entity_poly.entity_id
_entity_poly.type
_entity_poly.pdbx_seq_one_letter_code
_entity_poly.pdbx_strand_id
1 'polypeptide(L)' 'MNKRLIRGAKALSEYLKSINCSMSEATIYRLVKRKDIPFKRPAPGILIFDLDAIDSWLSYEDVESM' A
#
# COMPACT_ATOMS: atom_id res chain seq x y z
N MET A 1 -4.20 14.32 -12.82
CA MET A 1 -3.90 13.11 -12.03
C MET A 1 -2.40 12.97 -11.91
N ASN A 2 -1.85 13.17 -10.72
CA ASN A 2 -0.42 13.07 -10.47
C ASN A 2 -0.11 11.61 -10.10
N LYS A 3 0.68 10.89 -10.89
CA LYS A 3 0.89 9.44 -10.69
C LYS A 3 1.95 9.20 -9.61
N ARG A 4 1.55 9.21 -8.33
CA ARG A 4 2.45 8.89 -7.20
C ARG A 4 2.64 7.37 -7.10
N LEU A 5 3.52 6.82 -7.95
CA LEU A 5 3.78 5.39 -8.02
C LEU A 5 5.09 5.02 -7.32
N ILE A 6 5.05 3.97 -6.50
CA ILE A 6 6.23 3.39 -5.86
C ILE A 6 6.32 1.89 -6.11
N ARG A 7 7.54 1.35 -6.08
CA ARG A 7 7.82 -0.05 -6.40
C ARG A 7 8.24 -0.84 -5.17
N GLY A 8 7.58 -1.97 -4.94
CA GLY A 8 7.94 -2.93 -3.91
C GLY A 8 7.47 -2.58 -2.50
N ALA A 9 7.39 -3.61 -1.65
CA ALA A 9 6.87 -3.48 -0.29
C ALA A 9 7.73 -2.57 0.60
N LYS A 10 9.06 -2.58 0.40
CA LYS A 10 9.99 -1.70 1.14
C LYS A 10 9.65 -0.21 0.97
N ALA A 11 9.52 0.25 -0.27
CA ALA A 11 9.20 1.65 -0.54
C ALA A 11 7.83 2.04 0.04
N LEU A 12 6.87 1.10 0.04
CA LEU A 12 5.56 1.33 0.63
C LEU A 12 5.66 1.40 2.15
N SER A 13 6.43 0.52 2.79
CA SER A 13 6.69 0.56 4.24
C SER A 13 7.31 1.89 4.67
N GLU A 14 8.29 2.40 3.91
CA GLU A 14 8.93 3.70 4.15
C GLU A 14 7.93 4.86 4.01
N TYR A 15 7.09 4.84 2.96
CA TYR A 15 6.02 5.82 2.77
C TYR A 15 5.02 5.80 3.93
N LEU A 16 4.49 4.63 4.26
CA LEU A 16 3.52 4.43 5.32
C LEU A 16 4.06 4.92 6.68
N LYS A 17 5.35 4.67 6.96
CA LYS A 17 6.03 5.22 8.13
C LYS A 17 6.07 6.76 8.12
N SER A 18 6.27 7.38 6.95
CA SER A 18 6.33 8.85 6.83
C SER A 18 5.01 9.56 7.11
N ILE A 19 3.88 8.84 6.98
CA ILE A 19 2.53 9.35 7.28
C ILE A 19 1.97 8.81 8.60
N ASN A 20 2.82 8.29 9.49
CA ASN A 20 2.47 7.71 10.79
C ASN A 20 1.60 6.44 10.75
N CYS A 21 1.54 5.73 9.61
CA CYS A 21 0.78 4.49 9.43
C CYS A 21 1.73 3.27 9.28
N SER A 22 2.67 3.07 10.21
CA SER A 22 3.78 2.12 10.02
C SER A 22 3.30 0.67 9.81
N MET A 23 3.62 0.08 8.65
CA MET A 23 3.44 -1.34 8.36
C MET A 23 4.76 -2.00 7.94
N SER A 24 5.02 -3.21 8.44
CA SER A 24 6.19 -4.01 8.01
C SER A 24 6.04 -4.52 6.58
N GLU A 25 7.14 -4.77 5.88
CA GLU A 25 7.11 -5.42 4.56
C GLU A 25 6.37 -6.77 4.60
N ALA A 26 6.55 -7.56 5.67
CA ALA A 26 5.87 -8.84 5.85
C ALA A 26 4.34 -8.66 5.94
N THR A 27 3.87 -7.62 6.64
CA THR A 27 2.45 -7.24 6.69
C THR A 27 1.94 -6.88 5.30
N ILE A 28 2.67 -6.04 4.56
CA ILE A 28 2.30 -5.62 3.20
C ILE A 28 2.21 -6.85 2.28
N TYR A 29 3.18 -7.76 2.31
CA TYR A 29 3.11 -8.99 1.51
C TYR A 29 1.91 -9.87 1.87
N ARG A 30 1.55 -9.95 3.15
CA ARG A 30 0.36 -10.68 3.60
C ARG A 30 -0.92 -10.06 3.03
N LEU A 31 -1.05 -8.72 3.07
CA LEU A 31 -2.19 -8.01 2.48
C LEU A 31 -2.24 -8.19 0.96
N VAL A 32 -1.11 -8.10 0.26
CA VAL A 32 -1.02 -8.36 -1.17
C VAL A 32 -1.46 -9.79 -1.51
N LYS A 33 -1.06 -10.78 -0.70
CA LYS A 33 -1.46 -12.18 -0.88
C LYS A 33 -2.96 -12.37 -0.71
N ARG A 34 -3.58 -11.66 0.23
CA ARG A 34 -5.03 -11.69 0.49
C ARG A 34 -5.84 -10.82 -0.47
N LYS A 35 -5.18 -9.89 -1.17
CA LYS A 35 -5.78 -8.83 -2.00
C LYS A 35 -6.54 -7.77 -1.19
N ASP A 36 -6.08 -7.54 0.04
CA ASP A 36 -6.69 -6.59 0.99
C ASP A 36 -6.09 -5.18 0.87
N ILE A 37 -5.03 -5.01 0.08
CA ILE A 37 -4.37 -3.71 -0.18
C ILE A 37 -4.40 -3.40 -1.69
N PRO A 38 -4.56 -2.15 -2.12
CA PRO A 38 -4.45 -1.78 -3.53
C PRO A 38 -3.04 -2.02 -4.07
N PHE A 39 -2.89 -2.81 -5.13
CA PHE A 39 -1.61 -3.00 -5.82
C PHE A 39 -1.79 -3.32 -7.31
N LYS A 40 -0.72 -3.14 -8.09
CA LYS A 40 -0.61 -3.61 -9.47
C LYS A 40 0.56 -4.60 -9.58
N ARG A 41 0.38 -5.66 -10.36
CA ARG A 41 1.40 -6.68 -10.66
C ARG A 41 1.54 -6.86 -12.17
N PRO A 42 2.28 -5.98 -12.86
CA PRO A 42 2.42 -6.07 -14.32
C PRO A 42 3.24 -7.27 -14.78
N ALA A 43 4.11 -7.82 -13.91
CA ALA A 43 4.91 -9.00 -14.18
C ALA A 43 5.22 -9.76 -12.87
N PRO A 44 5.61 -11.05 -12.94
CA PRO A 44 6.10 -11.78 -11.77
C PRO A 44 7.21 -11.02 -11.05
N GLY A 45 7.12 -10.93 -9.71
CA GLY A 45 8.09 -10.22 -8.88
C GLY A 45 8.01 -8.69 -8.91
N ILE A 46 7.13 -8.08 -9.72
CA ILE A 46 6.93 -6.63 -9.74
C ILE A 46 5.65 -6.26 -9.00
N LEU A 47 5.79 -5.47 -7.93
CA LEU A 47 4.67 -4.83 -7.24
C LEU A 47 4.79 -3.31 -7.38
N ILE A 48 3.68 -2.69 -7.79
CA ILE A 48 3.54 -1.24 -7.89
C ILE A 48 2.37 -0.84 -7.00
N PHE A 49 2.58 0.19 -6.18
CA PHE A 49 1.55 0.80 -5.36
C PHE A 49 1.31 2.22 -5.84
N ASP A 50 0.03 2.55 -6.00
CA ASP A 50 -0.43 3.90 -6.33
C ASP A 50 -0.79 4.59 -5.01
N LEU A 51 -0.01 5.60 -4.62
CA LEU A 51 -0.15 6.22 -3.30
C LEU A 51 -1.50 6.93 -3.15
N ASP A 52 -2.12 7.40 -4.23
CA ASP A 52 -3.47 7.97 -4.15
C ASP A 52 -4.50 6.88 -3.79
N ALA A 53 -4.33 5.66 -4.33
CA ALA A 53 -5.17 4.53 -3.99
C ALA A 53 -4.88 3.99 -2.57
N ILE A 54 -3.62 4.03 -2.13
CA ILE A 54 -3.24 3.67 -0.75
C ILE A 54 -3.86 4.64 0.24
N ASP A 55 -3.73 5.94 0.02
CA ASP A 55 -4.28 6.96 0.92
C ASP A 55 -5.81 6.83 1.02
N SER A 56 -6.47 6.58 -0.12
CA SER A 56 -7.91 6.33 -0.13
C SER A 56 -8.26 5.04 0.65
N TRP A 57 -7.51 3.96 0.45
CA TRP A 57 -7.73 2.70 1.18
C TRP A 57 -7.59 2.87 2.70
N LEU A 58 -6.56 3.59 3.16
CA LEU A 58 -6.37 3.89 4.58
C LEU A 58 -7.52 4.73 5.15
N SER A 59 -8.03 5.68 4.38
CA SER A 59 -9.15 6.52 4.82
C SER A 59 -10.47 5.75 5.02
N TYR A 60 -10.63 4.56 4.43
CA TYR A 60 -11.81 3.72 4.65
C TYR A 60 -11.71 2.92 5.96
N GLU A 61 -10.51 2.48 6.37
CA GLU A 61 -10.33 1.75 7.64
C GLU A 61 -10.60 2.62 8.88
N ASP A 62 -10.37 3.95 8.77
CA ASP A 62 -10.66 4.90 9.85
C ASP A 62 -12.18 5.07 10.10
N VAL A 63 -13.03 4.84 9.09
CA VAL A 63 -14.50 5.07 9.18
C VAL A 63 -15.24 3.84 9.71
N GLU A 64 -14.73 2.64 9.46
CA GLU A 64 -15.36 1.37 9.90
C GLU A 64 -15.04 1.03 11.37
N SER A 65 -14.09 1.76 11.97
CA SER A 65 -13.68 1.63 13.37
C SER A 65 -14.50 2.51 14.35
N MET A 66 -15.55 3.20 13.84
CA MET A 66 -16.47 4.06 14.62
C MET A 66 -17.86 3.45 14.79
#